data_AF-A0A972EX44-F1
#
_entry.id   AF-A0A972EX44-F1
#
_cell.length_a   1.000
_cell.length_b   1.000
_cell.length_c   1.000
_cell.angle_alpha   90.00
_cell.angle_beta   90.00
_cell.angle_gamma   90.00
#
_symmetry.space_group_name_H-M   'P 1'
#
loop_
_entity.id
_entity.type
_entity.pdbx_description
1 polymer ?
#
loop_
_entity_poly.entity_id
_entity_poly.type
_entity_poly.pdbx_seq_one_letter_code
_entity_poly.pdbx_strand_id
1 'polypeptide(L)' 'MINDVILEGIVVRDPWKFMDDLFFRLVIYRDSDLPAKKLDLERDAGDYINVR' A
#
# COMPACT_ATOMS: atom_id res chain seq x y z
N MET A 1 -19.68 -10.24 -9.75
CA MET A 1 -18.48 -10.85 -9.15
C MET A 1 -17.98 -9.82 -8.14
N ILE A 2 -18.02 -10.14 -6.84
CA ILE A 2 -17.58 -9.20 -5.80
C ILE A 2 -16.05 -9.24 -5.73
N ASN A 3 -15.41 -8.09 -5.79
CA ASN A 3 -13.96 -7.92 -5.67
C ASN A 3 -13.68 -6.76 -4.73
N ASP A 4 -13.93 -7.01 -3.44
CA ASP A 4 -13.73 -6.03 -2.39
C ASP A 4 -12.34 -6.23 -1.79
N VAL A 5 -11.58 -5.14 -1.67
CA VAL A 5 -10.22 -5.14 -1.11
C VAL A 5 -10.15 -4.11 0.00
N ILE A 6 -9.68 -4.52 1.18
CA ILE A 6 -9.42 -3.65 2.33
C ILE A 6 -7.90 -3.55 2.49
N LEU A 7 -7.36 -2.32 2.51
CA LEU A 7 -5.94 -2.04 2.67
C LEU A 7 -5.75 -0.99 3.76
N GLU A 8 -4.72 -1.17 4.58
CA GLU A 8 -4.29 -0.21 5.58
C GLU A 8 -2.85 0.21 5.29
N GLY A 9 -2.57 1.51 5.34
CA GLY A 9 -1.26 2.03 5.00
C GLY A 9 -1.16 3.54 5.15
N ILE A 10 -0.01 4.08 4.80
CA ILE A 10 0.28 5.51 4.86
C ILE A 10 0.26 6.08 3.45
N VAL A 11 -0.46 7.18 3.22
CA VAL A 11 -0.38 7.90 1.95
C VAL A 11 1.02 8.50 1.83
N VAL A 12 1.74 8.09 0.79
CA VAL A 12 3.09 8.57 0.51
C VAL A 12 3.09 9.48 -0.70
N ARG A 13 3.89 10.55 -0.60
CA ARG A 13 3.95 11.66 -1.55
C ARG A 13 2.62 12.42 -1.62
N ASP A 14 2.68 13.58 -2.26
CA ASP A 14 1.48 14.37 -2.51
C ASP A 14 0.58 13.62 -3.52
N PRO A 15 -0.72 13.44 -3.21
CA PRO A 15 -1.69 12.95 -4.17
C PRO A 15 -1.71 13.83 -5.42
N TRP A 16 -2.02 13.23 -6.57
CA TRP A 16 -2.16 13.96 -7.82
C TRP A 16 -3.55 13.76 -8.41
N LYS A 17 -4.06 14.78 -9.10
CA LYS A 17 -5.32 14.70 -9.82
C LYS A 17 -5.06 14.56 -11.30
N PHE A 18 -5.88 13.73 -11.96
CA PHE A 18 -5.92 13.67 -13.41
C PHE A 18 -7.39 13.59 -13.83
N MET A 19 -7.88 14.64 -14.50
CA MET A 19 -9.32 14.90 -14.68
C MET A 19 -10.03 14.94 -13.32
N ASP A 20 -11.14 14.21 -13.17
CA ASP A 20 -11.93 14.17 -11.93
C ASP A 20 -11.46 13.11 -10.94
N ASP A 21 -10.45 12.30 -11.31
CA ASP A 21 -9.92 11.23 -10.48
C ASP A 21 -8.79 11.71 -9.56
N LEU A 22 -8.82 11.23 -8.32
CA LEU A 22 -7.75 11.41 -7.35
C LEU A 22 -6.86 10.18 -7.34
N PHE A 23 -5.57 10.38 -7.56
CA PHE A 23 -4.57 9.34 -7.47
C PHE A 23 -3.68 9.58 -6.27
N PHE A 24 -3.35 8.52 -5.57
CA PHE A 24 -2.41 8.56 -4.47
C PHE A 24 -1.65 7.26 -4.39
N ARG A 25 -0.48 7.30 -3.74
CA ARG A 25 0.30 6.10 -3.47
C ARG A 25 0.15 5.75 -2.00
N LEU A 26 -0.18 4.50 -1.72
CA LEU A 26 -0.23 3.95 -0.37
C LEU A 26 1.03 3.11 -0.17
N VAL A 27 1.78 3.39 0.90
CA VAL A 27 2.75 2.42 1.43
C VAL A 27 2.04 1.54 2.44
N ILE A 28 2.16 0.23 2.27
CA ILE A 28 1.53 -0.77 3.11
C ILE A 28 2.66 -1.53 3.81
N TYR A 29 2.54 -1.64 5.12
CA TYR A 29 3.39 -2.51 5.90
C TYR A 29 2.66 -3.82 6.15
N ARG A 30 3.40 -4.92 6.22
CA ARG A 30 2.81 -6.20 6.56
C ARG A 30 2.25 -6.19 7.96
N ASP A 31 1.07 -6.77 8.09
CA ASP A 31 0.47 -7.15 9.36
C ASP A 31 1.47 -7.94 10.21
N SER A 32 1.63 -7.51 11.46
CA SER A 32 2.46 -8.18 12.46
C SER A 32 1.96 -9.60 12.79
N ASP A 33 0.70 -9.89 12.51
CA ASP A 33 0.05 -11.17 12.80
C ASP A 33 0.31 -12.23 11.72
N LEU A 34 0.90 -11.86 10.58
CA LEU A 34 1.31 -12.80 9.54
C LEU A 34 2.69 -13.42 9.83
N PRO A 35 2.94 -14.69 9.42
CA PRO A 35 4.22 -15.35 9.64
C PRO A 35 5.40 -14.52 9.12
N ALA A 36 6.39 -14.34 9.99
CA ALA A 36 7.62 -13.63 9.69
C ALA A 36 8.32 -14.25 8.46
N LYS A 37 8.56 -13.45 7.41
CA LYS A 37 9.47 -13.81 6.31
C LYS A 37 10.90 -13.99 6.84
N LYS A 38 11.76 -14.71 6.11
CA LYS A 38 13.20 -14.76 6.41
C LYS A 38 13.76 -13.33 6.54
N LEU A 39 14.63 -13.11 7.51
CA LEU A 39 15.14 -11.79 7.90
C LEU A 39 16.12 -11.29 6.83
N ASP A 40 15.67 -10.41 5.94
CA ASP A 40 16.50 -9.66 4.98
C ASP A 40 16.07 -8.18 4.96
N LEU A 41 16.92 -7.32 4.37
CA LEU A 41 16.67 -5.88 4.24
C LEU A 41 15.45 -5.55 3.36
N GLU A 42 15.00 -6.49 2.52
CA GLU A 42 13.77 -6.34 1.72
C GLU A 42 12.51 -6.42 2.59
N ARG A 43 12.62 -6.93 3.83
CA ARG A 43 11.48 -7.20 4.71
C ARG A 43 10.90 -5.96 5.41
N ASP A 44 11.73 -4.95 5.68
CA ASP A 44 11.31 -3.69 6.31
C ASP A 44 10.92 -2.62 5.27
N ALA A 45 11.12 -2.90 3.98
CA ALA A 45 10.65 -2.03 2.91
C ALA A 45 9.13 -2.14 2.81
N GLY A 46 8.45 -0.99 2.87
CA GLY A 46 7.01 -0.95 2.63
C GLY A 46 6.67 -1.29 1.18
N ASP A 47 5.57 -2.02 0.99
CA ASP A 47 5.02 -2.30 -0.34
C ASP A 47 4.25 -1.06 -0.82
N TYR A 48 4.34 -0.72 -2.12
CA TYR A 48 3.71 0.48 -2.66
C TYR A 48 2.62 0.14 -3.67
N ILE A 49 1.43 0.69 -3.46
CA ILE A 49 0.29 0.56 -4.37
C ILE A 49 -0.16 1.95 -4.82
N ASN A 50 -0.42 2.12 -6.12
CA ASN A 50 -1.12 3.32 -6.60
C ASN A 50 -2.63 3.05 -6.58
N VAL A 51 -3.38 3.96 -5.97
CA VAL A 51 -4.83 3.89 -5.83
C VAL A 51 -5.45 5.00 -6.69
N ARG A 52 -6.58 4.68 -7.33
CA ARG A 52 -7.47 5.58 -8.07
C ARG A 52 -8.87 5.40 -7.51
#